data_AF-A0A8T4ZZ40-F1
#
_entry.id   AF-A0A8T4ZZ40-F1
#
_cell.length_a   1.000
_cell.length_b   1.000
_cell.length_c   1.000
_cell.angle_alpha   90.00
_cell.angle_beta   90.00
_cell.angle_gamma   90.00
#
_symmetry.space_group_name_H-M   'P 1'
#
loop_
_entity.id
_entity.type
_entity.pdbx_description
1 polymer ?
#
loop_
_entity_poly.entity_id
_entity_poly.type
_entity_poly.pdbx_seq_one_letter_code
_entity_poly.pdbx_strand_id
1 'polypeptide(L)' 'VNTSGLRHPCREIYPNKRFLKICYEEGVQITLGSDAHTPEFVGIDFDKALNLIKEVGYRHITIFNGGKKQLKEI' A
#
# COMPACT_ATOMS: atom_id res chain seq x y z
N VAL A 1 2.92 0.19 -1.30
CA VAL A 1 1.62 -0.19 -1.89
C VAL A 1 0.90 1.07 -2.32
N ASN A 2 0.77 1.27 -3.63
CA ASN A 2 0.29 2.52 -4.24
C ASN A 2 -1.06 2.30 -4.93
N THR A 3 -2.08 3.09 -4.57
CA THR A 3 -3.44 2.98 -5.14
C THR A 3 -3.60 3.68 -6.49
N SER A 4 -2.61 4.47 -6.92
CA SER A 4 -2.67 5.19 -8.20
C SER A 4 -2.85 4.28 -9.40
N GLY A 5 -2.32 3.06 -9.35
CA GLY A 5 -2.44 2.09 -10.45
C GLY A 5 -3.88 1.72 -10.81
N LEU A 6 -4.85 1.88 -9.89
CA LEU A 6 -6.27 1.73 -10.20
C LEU A 6 -6.80 2.81 -11.16
N ARG A 7 -6.18 3.99 -11.16
CA ARG A 7 -6.51 5.14 -12.03
C ARG A 7 -5.69 5.14 -13.33
N HIS A 8 -4.67 4.29 -13.43
CA HIS A 8 -3.87 4.11 -14.64
C HIS A 8 -4.42 2.96 -15.50
N PRO A 9 -4.00 2.83 -16.78
CA PRO A 9 -4.51 1.79 -17.68
C PRO A 9 -4.36 0.35 -17.17
N CYS A 10 -3.40 0.08 -16.28
CA CYS A 10 -3.24 -1.26 -15.69
C CYS A 10 -4.39 -1.65 -14.75
N ARG A 11 -5.14 -0.68 -14.20
CA ARG A 11 -6.30 -0.88 -13.32
C ARG A 11 -6.02 -1.82 -12.14
N GLU A 12 -4.81 -1.74 -11.59
CA GLU A 12 -4.34 -2.60 -10.52
C GLU A 12 -3.52 -1.78 -9.52
N ILE A 13 -3.64 -2.09 -8.22
CA ILE A 13 -2.77 -1.53 -7.18
C ILE A 13 -1.31 -1.93 -7.47
N TYR A 14 -0.37 -1.02 -7.21
CA TYR A 14 1.05 -1.34 -7.31
C TYR A 14 1.64 -1.76 -5.95
N PRO A 15 2.46 -2.82 -5.89
CA PRO A 15 2.62 -3.84 -6.93
C PRO A 15 1.39 -4.75 -6.99
N ASN A 16 1.31 -5.57 -8.05
CA ASN A 16 0.29 -6.61 -8.15
C ASN A 16 0.34 -7.58 -6.96
N LYS A 17 -0.78 -8.26 -6.72
CA LYS A 17 -0.93 -9.16 -5.56
C LYS A 17 0.14 -10.25 -5.49
N ARG A 18 0.53 -10.82 -6.64
CA ARG A 18 1.52 -11.90 -6.70
C ARG A 18 2.89 -11.43 -6.22
N PHE A 19 3.35 -10.29 -6.69
CA PHE A 19 4.62 -9.71 -6.27
C PHE A 19 4.56 -9.23 -4.83
N LEU A 20 3.44 -8.64 -4.41
CA LEU A 20 3.21 -8.25 -3.02
C LEU A 20 3.29 -9.46 -2.06
N LYS A 21 2.81 -10.63 -2.48
CA LYS A 21 2.93 -11.87 -1.70
C LYS A 21 4.38 -12.33 -1.55
N ILE A 22 5.18 -12.26 -2.62
CA ILE A 22 6.62 -12.53 -2.55
C ILE A 22 7.30 -11.57 -1.56
N CYS A 23 6.98 -10.28 -1.63
CA CYS A 23 7.50 -9.29 -0.67
C CYS A 23 7.16 -9.66 0.79
N TYR A 24 5.93 -10.15 1.04
CA TYR A 24 5.50 -10.58 2.36
C TYR A 24 6.28 -11.80 2.86
N GLU A 25 6.43 -12.82 2.00
CA GLU A 25 7.17 -14.06 2.31
C GLU A 25 8.65 -13.77 2.63
N GLU A 26 9.24 -12.76 1.97
CA GLU A 26 10.61 -12.27 2.24
C GLU A 26 10.70 -11.28 3.42
N GLY A 27 9.61 -11.03 4.14
CA GLY A 27 9.59 -10.12 5.30
C GLY A 27 9.74 -8.64 4.96
N VAL A 28 9.52 -8.25 3.71
CA VAL A 28 9.59 -6.85 3.27
C VAL A 28 8.41 -6.08 3.85
N GLN A 29 8.73 -5.02 4.59
CA GLN A 29 7.74 -4.13 5.16
C GLN A 29 7.24 -3.12 4.11
N ILE A 30 5.97 -2.72 4.24
CA ILE A 30 5.29 -1.90 3.24
C ILE A 30 4.84 -0.55 3.81
N THR A 31 4.80 0.45 2.94
CA THR A 31 4.11 1.73 3.17
C THR A 31 2.86 1.80 2.28
N LEU A 32 1.89 2.63 2.64
CA LEU A 32 0.70 2.94 1.82
C LEU A 32 0.82 4.34 1.21
N GLY A 33 0.38 4.50 -0.03
CA GLY A 33 0.37 5.78 -0.73
C GLY A 33 -0.73 5.86 -1.79
N SER A 34 -1.29 7.04 -1.99
CA SER A 34 -2.30 7.30 -3.04
C SER A 34 -1.70 7.91 -4.31
N ASP A 35 -0.50 8.48 -4.21
CA ASP A 35 0.12 9.26 -5.28
C ASP A 35 -0.78 10.41 -5.76
N ALA A 36 -1.41 11.08 -4.79
CA ALA A 36 -2.36 12.14 -5.04
C ALA A 36 -1.63 13.38 -5.58
N HIS A 37 -1.98 13.78 -6.80
CA HIS A 37 -1.55 15.04 -7.41
C HIS A 37 -2.61 16.15 -7.27
N THR A 38 -3.79 15.82 -6.73
CA THR A 38 -4.85 16.75 -6.34
C THR A 38 -5.44 16.33 -4.99
N PRO A 39 -6.04 17.26 -4.22
CA PRO A 39 -6.57 16.95 -2.88
C PRO A 39 -7.63 15.83 -2.86
N GLU A 40 -8.45 15.73 -3.90
CA GLU A 40 -9.54 14.75 -4.01
C GLU A 40 -9.03 13.30 -4.07
N PHE A 41 -7.77 13.11 -4.44
CA PHE A 41 -7.15 11.79 -4.53
C PHE A 41 -6.39 11.39 -3.26
N VAL A 42 -6.31 12.27 -2.26
CA VAL A 42 -5.64 11.93 -0.99
C VAL A 42 -6.39 10.78 -0.32
N GLY A 43 -5.70 9.65 -0.19
CA GLY A 43 -6.25 8.45 0.45
C GLY A 43 -7.29 7.70 -0.40
N ILE A 44 -7.47 8.08 -1.67
CA ILE A 44 -8.44 7.41 -2.54
C ILE A 44 -8.09 5.92 -2.71
N ASP A 45 -9.12 5.08 -2.63
CA ASP A 45 -9.03 3.61 -2.71
C ASP A 45 -8.17 2.93 -1.63
N PHE A 46 -7.92 3.60 -0.49
CA PHE A 46 -7.16 3.00 0.62
C PHE A 46 -7.86 1.78 1.22
N ASP A 47 -9.19 1.73 1.23
CA ASP A 47 -9.98 0.57 1.63
C ASP A 47 -9.61 -0.68 0.79
N LYS A 48 -9.47 -0.52 -0.53
CA LYS A 48 -9.06 -1.62 -1.43
C LYS A 48 -7.63 -2.08 -1.15
N ALA A 49 -6.72 -1.13 -0.91
CA ALA A 49 -5.34 -1.47 -0.56
C ALA A 49 -5.22 -2.16 0.79
N LEU A 50 -5.97 -1.70 1.80
CA LEU A 50 -6.02 -2.34 3.12
C LEU A 50 -6.55 -3.78 3.02
N ASN A 51 -7.61 -4.00 2.24
CA ASN A 51 -8.13 -5.35 2.00
C ASN A 51 -7.07 -6.24 1.32
N LEU A 52 -6.41 -5.74 0.26
CA LEU A 52 -5.38 -6.48 -0.46
C LEU A 52 -4.21 -6.88 0.45
N ILE A 53 -3.64 -5.94 1.23
CA ILE A 53 -2.48 -6.23 2.07
C ILE A 53 -2.84 -7.17 3.23
N LYS A 54 -4.06 -7.05 3.79
CA LYS A 54 -4.57 -7.97 4.82
C LYS A 54 -4.74 -9.38 4.29
N GLU A 55 -5.24 -9.52 3.06
CA GLU A 55 -5.39 -10.79 2.36
C GLU A 55 -4.03 -11.45 2.08
N VAL A 56 -3.01 -10.66 1.72
CA VAL A 56 -1.65 -11.16 1.53
C VAL A 56 -1.02 -11.66 2.83
N GLY A 57 -1.37 -11.07 3.98
CA GLY A 57 -0.90 -11.50 5.30
C GLY A 57 -0.33 -10.37 6.17
N TYR A 58 -0.24 -9.15 5.65
CA TYR A 58 0.22 -8.00 6.44
C TYR A 58 -0.75 -7.68 7.59
N ARG A 59 -0.17 -7.29 8.73
CA ARG A 59 -0.89 -6.80 9.93
C ARG A 59 -0.42 -5.42 10.39
N HIS A 60 0.65 -4.93 9.79
CA HIS A 60 1.21 -3.62 10.05
C HIS A 60 1.63 -2.97 8.74
N ILE A 61 1.55 -1.65 8.70
CA ILE A 61 2.24 -0.81 7.72
C ILE A 61 3.35 -0.05 8.40
N THR A 62 4.33 0.35 7.61
CA THR A 62 5.38 1.27 8.02
C THR A 62 4.95 2.69 7.72
N ILE A 63 5.10 3.58 8.71
CA ILE A 63 5.02 5.03 8.56
C ILE A 63 6.36 5.65 8.96
N PHE A 64 6.59 6.89 8.54
CA PHE A 64 7.80 7.63 8.88
C PHE A 64 7.44 8.95 9.55
N ASN A 65 8.11 9.27 10.64
CA ASN A 65 8.02 10.56 11.33
C ASN A 65 9.44 11.08 11.60
N GLY A 66 9.79 12.23 11.02
CA GLY A 66 11.15 12.78 11.11
C GLY A 66 12.24 11.81 10.62
N GLY A 67 11.97 11.08 9.53
CA GLY A 67 12.87 10.05 8.99
C GLY A 67 12.96 8.76 9.81
N LYS A 68 12.33 8.72 11.00
CA LYS A 68 12.29 7.52 11.84
C LYS A 68 11.10 6.65 11.46
N LYS A 69 11.40 5.37 11.27
CA LYS A 69 10.46 4.32 10.95
C LYS A 69 9.60 3.96 12.16
N GLN A 70 8.30 3.78 11.96
CA GLN A 70 7.36 3.31 12.97
C GLN A 70 6.39 2.30 12.35
N LEU A 71 6.04 1.24 13.09
CA LEU A 71 5.00 0.30 12.67
C LEU A 71 3.64 0.78 13.17
N LYS A 72 2.65 0.73 12.29
CA LYS A 72 1.25 1.05 12.58
C LYS A 72 0.38 -0.16 12.23
N GLU A 73 -0.42 -0.61 13.17
CA GLU A 73 -1.38 -1.70 12.98
C GLU A 73 -2.49 -1.29 11.99
N ILE A 74 -3.03 -2.27 11.25
CA ILE A 74 -4.03 -2.07 10.18
C ILE A 74 -5.27 -2.95 10.31
#